data_AF-A0A258X5Q0-F1
#
_entry.id   AF-A0A258X5Q0-F1
#
_cell.length_a   1.000
_cell.length_b   1.000
_cell.length_c   1.000
_cell.angle_alpha   90.00
_cell.angle_beta   90.00
_cell.angle_gamma   90.00
#
_symmetry.space_group_name_H-M   'P 1'
#
loop_
_entity.id
_entity.type
_entity.pdbx_description
1 polymer ?
#
loop_
_entity_poly.entity_id
_entity_poly.type
_entity_poly.pdbx_seq_one_letter_code
_entity_poly.pdbx_strand_id
1 'polypeptide(L)'
;MENQEEQTPRLKPIIEGAESLSLGISMVVAVLIGVGIGLGLKKLTGIGWLLWVGVGIGIAAAIVNVYKAYSKQYKEFEKLAKDPRYNMGQTIGKDDDDED
;
A
#
# COMPACT_ATOMS: atom_id res chain seq x y z
N MET A 1 -21.06 28.28 -29.16
CA MET A 1 -21.28 27.28 -28.08
C MET A 1 -19.94 27.10 -27.42
N GLU A 2 -19.80 27.59 -26.19
CA GLU A 2 -18.55 27.49 -25.40
C GLU A 2 -18.30 26.02 -25.06
N ASN A 3 -17.14 25.50 -25.48
CA ASN A 3 -16.71 24.16 -25.14
C ASN A 3 -15.98 24.24 -23.79
N GLN A 4 -16.68 23.88 -22.71
CA GLN A 4 -16.08 23.85 -21.38
C GLN A 4 -15.11 22.67 -21.31
N GLU A 5 -13.82 22.97 -21.34
CA GLU A 5 -12.78 22.01 -21.01
C GLU A 5 -12.94 21.60 -19.55
N GLU A 6 -13.48 20.40 -19.31
CA GLU A 6 -13.49 19.75 -18.01
C GLU A 6 -12.04 19.54 -17.54
N GLN A 7 -11.54 20.48 -16.75
CA GLN A 7 -10.28 20.33 -16.04
C GLN A 7 -10.42 19.21 -15.01
N THR A 8 -10.15 17.98 -15.43
CA THR A 8 -9.99 16.85 -14.52
C THR A 8 -8.93 17.21 -13.47
N PRO A 9 -9.29 17.29 -12.18
CA PRO A 9 -8.37 17.81 -11.20
C PRO A 9 -7.22 16.81 -10.98
N ARG A 10 -5.98 17.32 -10.98
CA ARG A 10 -4.72 16.57 -10.81
C ARG A 10 -4.54 16.00 -9.39
N LEU A 11 -5.58 15.44 -8.79
CA LEU A 11 -5.59 14.90 -7.42
C LEU A 11 -4.92 13.53 -7.30
N LYS A 12 -4.87 12.75 -8.39
CA LYS A 12 -4.30 11.39 -8.42
C LYS A 12 -2.90 11.27 -7.75
N PRO A 13 -1.89 12.08 -8.11
CA PRO A 13 -0.57 11.99 -7.51
C PRO A 13 -0.53 12.37 -6.01
N ILE A 14 -1.43 13.26 -5.57
CA ILE A 14 -1.53 13.66 -4.16
C ILE A 14 -2.12 12.50 -3.32
N ILE A 15 -3.10 11.79 -3.89
CA ILE A 15 -3.76 10.65 -3.25
C ILE A 15 -2.77 9.47 -3.10
N GLU A 16 -2.01 9.15 -4.15
CA GLU A 16 -0.97 8.09 -4.10
C GLU A 16 0.15 8.42 -3.10
N GLY A 17 0.57 9.69 -3.04
CA GLY A 17 1.54 10.16 -2.06
C GLY A 17 1.03 10.05 -0.61
N ALA A 18 -0.25 10.34 -0.38
CA ALA A 18 -0.86 10.19 0.94
C ALA A 18 -0.99 8.72 1.38
N GLU A 19 -1.25 7.81 0.44
CA GLU A 19 -1.41 6.37 0.73
C GLU A 19 -0.09 5.71 1.16
N SER A 20 1.01 6.03 0.47
CA SER A 20 2.36 5.56 0.83
C SER A 20 2.86 6.16 2.15
N LEU A 21 2.61 7.46 2.39
CA LEU A 21 2.94 8.12 3.65
C LEU A 21 2.16 7.51 4.84
N SER A 22 0.86 7.25 4.65
CA SER A 22 0.01 6.61 5.65
C SER A 22 0.51 5.23 6.05
N LEU A 23 0.97 4.44 5.07
CA LEU A 23 1.56 3.11 5.30
C LEU A 23 2.91 3.19 6.04
N GLY A 24 3.74 4.20 5.73
CA GLY A 24 4.98 4.44 6.48
C GLY A 24 4.71 4.80 7.95
N ILE A 25 3.72 5.65 8.20
CA ILE A 25 3.33 6.03 9.56
C ILE A 25 2.80 4.82 10.34
N SER A 26 2.01 3.93 9.71
CA SER A 26 1.49 2.74 10.39
C SER A 26 2.60 1.80 10.87
N MET A 27 3.68 1.65 10.09
CA MET A 27 4.87 0.87 10.51
C MET A 27 5.53 1.49 11.74
N VAL A 28 5.76 2.80 11.73
CA VAL A 28 6.39 3.50 12.87
C VAL A 28 5.55 3.34 14.13
N VAL A 29 4.23 3.53 14.04
CA VAL A 29 3.31 3.36 15.16
C VAL A 29 3.35 1.94 15.71
N ALA A 30 3.34 0.91 14.85
CA ALA A 30 3.42 -0.48 15.27
C ALA A 30 4.72 -0.79 16.05
N VAL A 31 5.86 -0.29 15.56
CA VAL A 31 7.15 -0.46 16.25
C VAL A 31 7.18 0.30 17.58
N LEU A 32 6.65 1.53 17.64
CA LEU A 32 6.57 2.31 18.88
C LEU A 32 5.71 1.61 19.95
N ILE A 33 4.59 1.00 19.54
CA ILE A 33 3.76 0.21 20.46
C ILE A 33 4.54 -1.01 20.97
N GLY A 34 5.25 -1.72 20.10
CA GLY A 34 6.11 -2.84 20.49
C GLY A 34 7.20 -2.42 21.48
N VAL A 35 7.86 -1.29 21.23
CA VAL A 35 8.84 -0.69 22.15
C VAL A 35 8.19 -0.31 23.49
N GLY A 36 7.00 0.31 23.47
CA GLY A 36 6.27 0.69 24.68
C GLY A 36 5.94 -0.53 25.55
N ILE A 37 5.47 -1.62 24.94
CA ILE A 37 5.23 -2.90 25.61
C ILE A 37 6.54 -3.47 26.16
N GLY A 38 7.62 -3.47 25.36
CA GLY A 38 8.93 -3.95 25.79
C GLY A 38 9.51 -3.18 26.97
N LEU A 39 9.35 -1.85 26.99
CA LEU A 39 9.73 -1.00 28.12
C LEU A 39 8.87 -1.26 29.36
N GLY A 40 7.55 -1.46 29.18
CA GLY A 40 6.65 -1.86 30.25
C GLY A 40 7.07 -3.19 30.89
N LEU A 41 7.33 -4.21 30.07
CA LEU A 41 7.80 -5.53 30.53
C LEU A 41 9.16 -5.43 31.23
N LYS A 42 10.11 -4.67 30.67
CA LYS A 42 11.41 -4.42 31.30
C LYS A 42 11.25 -3.77 32.68
N LYS A 43 10.35 -2.80 32.81
CA LYS A 43 10.11 -2.09 34.09
C LYS A 43 9.47 -2.99 35.14
N LEU A 44 8.58 -3.90 34.73
CA LEU A 44 7.88 -4.80 35.64
C LEU A 44 8.75 -5.99 36.10
N THR A 45 9.58 -6.53 35.21
CA THR A 45 10.36 -7.75 35.48
C THR A 45 11.81 -7.47 35.87
N GLY A 46 12.33 -6.28 35.57
CA GLY A 46 13.75 -5.94 35.71
C GLY A 46 14.66 -6.59 34.65
N ILE A 47 14.11 -7.38 33.73
CA ILE A 47 14.88 -8.17 32.78
C ILE A 47 15.09 -7.36 31.48
N GLY A 48 16.34 -7.00 31.19
CA GLY A 48 16.68 -6.10 30.09
C GLY A 48 16.37 -6.63 28.68
N TRP A 49 16.46 -7.95 28.46
CA TRP A 49 16.27 -8.53 27.13
C TRP A 49 14.80 -8.52 26.65
N LEU A 50 13.83 -8.37 27.56
CA LEU A 50 12.40 -8.27 27.22
C LEU A 50 12.06 -7.05 26.36
N LEU A 51 12.89 -6.00 26.39
CA LEU A 51 12.74 -4.87 25.48
C LEU A 51 12.78 -5.35 24.02
N TRP A 52 13.71 -6.25 23.69
CA TRP A 52 13.88 -6.77 22.34
C TRP A 52 12.74 -7.69 21.91
N VAL A 53 12.07 -8.35 22.86
CA VAL A 53 10.86 -9.12 22.57
C VAL A 53 9.74 -8.18 22.09
N GLY A 54 9.53 -7.06 22.80
CA GLY A 54 8.56 -6.05 22.39
C GLY A 54 8.89 -5.44 21.01
N VAL A 55 10.16 -5.11 20.79
CA VAL A 55 10.65 -4.62 19.47
C VAL A 55 10.40 -5.65 18.38
N GLY A 56 10.73 -6.91 18.60
CA GLY A 56 10.52 -8.00 17.64
C GLY A 56 9.06 -8.18 17.27
N ILE A 57 8.16 -8.12 18.26
CA ILE A 57 6.71 -8.16 18.05
C ILE A 57 6.24 -6.95 17.23
N GLY A 58 6.73 -5.75 17.55
CA GLY A 58 6.40 -4.52 16.81
C GLY A 58 6.82 -4.59 15.34
N ILE A 59 8.03 -5.09 15.06
CA ILE A 59 8.52 -5.28 13.69
C ILE A 59 7.69 -6.33 12.94
N ALA A 60 7.41 -7.47 13.58
CA ALA A 60 6.57 -8.51 12.98
C ALA A 60 5.17 -7.98 12.64
N ALA A 61 4.57 -7.21 13.54
CA ALA A 61 3.27 -6.57 13.31
C ALA A 61 3.31 -5.56 12.14
N ALA A 62 4.38 -4.76 12.04
CA ALA A 62 4.58 -3.84 10.92
C ALA A 62 4.66 -4.59 9.58
N ILE A 63 5.44 -5.67 9.49
CA ILE A 63 5.57 -6.48 8.27
C ILE A 63 4.22 -7.07 7.85
N VAL A 64 3.48 -7.65 8.80
CA VAL A 64 2.15 -8.23 8.53
C VAL A 64 1.16 -7.15 8.05
N ASN A 65 1.21 -5.95 8.63
CA ASN A 65 0.38 -4.82 8.22
C ASN A 65 0.68 -4.38 6.78
N VAL A 66 1.97 -4.19 6.47
CA VAL A 66 2.45 -3.79 5.13
C VAL A 66 2.07 -4.81 4.08
N TYR A 67 2.29 -6.10 4.34
CA TYR A 67 1.93 -7.16 3.40
C TYR A 67 0.43 -7.19 3.10
N LYS A 68 -0.41 -6.96 4.12
CA LYS A 68 -1.87 -6.90 3.94
C LYS A 68 -2.29 -5.68 3.10
N ALA A 69 -1.68 -4.53 3.33
CA ALA A 69 -1.95 -3.33 2.54
C ALA A 69 -1.48 -3.49 1.08
N TYR A 70 -0.27 -4.03 0.88
CA TYR A 70 0.29 -4.29 -0.45
C TYR A 70 -0.52 -5.31 -1.24
N SER A 71 -0.89 -6.45 -0.62
CA SER A 71 -1.68 -7.47 -1.29
C SER A 71 -3.09 -6.99 -1.69
N LYS A 72 -3.66 -6.03 -0.96
CA LYS A 72 -4.92 -5.38 -1.33
C LYS A 72 -4.74 -4.49 -2.55
N GLN A 73 -3.72 -3.63 -2.56
CA GLN A 73 -3.39 -2.80 -3.72
C GLN A 73 -3.11 -3.65 -4.97
N TYR A 74 -2.33 -4.72 -4.82
CA TYR A 74 -2.01 -5.63 -5.93
C TYR A 74 -3.27 -6.25 -6.57
N LYS A 75 -4.24 -6.68 -5.76
CA LYS A 75 -5.51 -7.23 -6.26
C LYS A 75 -6.35 -6.18 -6.99
N GLU A 76 -6.31 -4.92 -6.56
CA GLU A 76 -6.97 -3.81 -7.26
C GLU A 76 -6.28 -3.55 -8.60
N PHE A 77 -4.94 -3.54 -8.65
CA PHE A 77 -4.19 -3.46 -9.91
C PHE A 77 -4.49 -4.63 -10.86
N GLU A 78 -4.56 -5.86 -10.36
CA GLU A 78 -4.89 -7.03 -11.19
C GLU A 78 -6.31 -6.94 -11.77
N LYS A 79 -7.28 -6.43 -10.99
CA LYS A 79 -8.63 -6.18 -11.48
C LYS A 79 -8.67 -5.10 -12.54
N LEU A 80 -7.93 -4.00 -12.33
CA LEU A 80 -7.81 -2.92 -13.31
C LEU A 80 -7.14 -3.42 -14.60
N ALA A 81 -6.11 -4.26 -14.50
CA ALA A 81 -5.44 -4.85 -15.65
C ALA A 81 -6.31 -5.82 -16.45
N LYS A 82 -7.31 -6.46 -15.80
CA LYS A 82 -8.26 -7.37 -16.46
C LYS A 82 -9.48 -6.67 -17.04
N ASP A 83 -9.68 -5.38 -16.77
CA ASP A 83 -10.85 -4.64 -17.24
C ASP A 83 -10.75 -4.37 -18.77
N PRO A 84 -11.69 -4.88 -19.59
CA PRO A 84 -11.68 -4.70 -21.04
C PRO A 84 -11.69 -3.23 -21.48
N ARG A 85 -12.18 -2.30 -20.64
CA ARG A 85 -12.17 -0.85 -20.93
C ARG A 85 -10.76 -0.22 -20.86
N TYR A 86 -9.81 -0.88 -20.20
CA TYR A 86 -8.41 -0.46 -20.08
C TYR A 86 -7.45 -1.38 -20.84
N ASN A 87 -7.94 -2.48 -21.43
CA ASN A 87 -7.24 -3.35 -22.38
C ASN A 87 -7.15 -2.71 -23.79
N MET A 88 -6.68 -1.46 -23.88
CA MET A 88 -6.55 -0.73 -25.15
C MET A 88 -5.50 -1.33 -26.11
N GLY A 89 -4.76 -2.36 -25.67
CA GLY A 89 -3.72 -3.03 -26.46
C GLY A 89 -4.17 -4.30 -27.19
N GLN A 90 -5.41 -4.77 -27.05
CA GLN A 90 -5.88 -5.98 -27.75
C GLN A 90 -6.71 -5.71 -29.00
N THR A 91 -7.15 -4.47 -29.24
CA THR A 91 -7.98 -4.12 -30.41
C THR A 91 -7.23 -3.39 -31.52
N ILE A 92 -5.90 -3.25 -31.43
CA ILE A 92 -5.07 -2.61 -32.48
C ILE A 92 -4.32 -3.64 -33.35
N GLY A 93 -4.40 -4.94 -33.04
CA GLY A 93 -3.65 -5.98 -33.75
C GLY A 93 -4.49 -7.14 -34.28
N LYS A 94 -5.77 -6.91 -34.59
CA LYS A 94 -6.66 -7.98 -35.08
C LYS A 94 -7.43 -7.66 -36.36
N ASP A 95 -7.16 -6.50 -36.98
CA ASP A 95 -7.83 -6.07 -38.22
C ASP A 95 -6.88 -6.00 -39.44
N ASP A 96 -5.60 -6.41 -39.31
CA ASP A 96 -4.58 -6.32 -40.39
C ASP A 96 -4.20 -7.68 -41.02
N ASP A 97 -4.85 -8.80 -40.68
CA ASP A 97 -4.51 -10.15 -41.19
C ASP A 97 -5.68 -10.81 -41.97
N ASP A 98 -6.32 -10.10 -42.89
CA ASP A 98 -7.25 -10.67 -43.88
C ASP A 98 -7.12 -9.96 -45.26
N GLU A 99 -5.89 -9.81 -45.79
CA GLU A 99 -5.63 -9.60 -47.22
C GLU A 99 -4.61 -10.65 -47.69
N ASP A 100 -5.10 -11.82 -48.13
CA ASP A 100 -4.59 -12.64 -49.26
C ASP A 100 -5.44 -13.93 -49.46
#